data_AF-A0A958ZC37-F1
#
_entry.id   AF-A0A958ZC37-F1
#
_cell.length_a   1.000
_cell.length_b   1.000
_cell.length_c   1.000
_cell.angle_alpha   90.00
_cell.angle_beta   90.00
_cell.angle_gamma   90.00
#
_symmetry.space_group_name_H-M   'P 1'
#
loop_
_entity.id
_entity.type
_entity.pdbx_description
1 polymer ?
#
loop_
_entity_poly.entity_id
_entity_poly.type
_entity_poly.pdbx_seq_one_letter_code
_entity_poly.pdbx_strand_id
1 'polypeptide(L)'
;MYDYLVHILLDLIGILLIFKWLRIQVREYRSLKNKADFFQLKRIRFFVLVIVILLIPLIVVNFTTIEDNNHLSDKNIEENNYLYAILISFLITAVWLIYVVRLDIFNKEKKRNIIITLLLSIVLTLFTSYPYRFIHSLGFTDSLNVFKSLMYDVFGIGLIEETVKLIPLLIMLKVTKAIDEPYDYILYASISALGFSFVENAMYLNNFGLQIINARALFSTVAHMTFSSMIAYGLFLVRFKHTRYPPVLVISAFFFFAIFSHGFYDFWLINPVVINFRGLTTVFFLITIHIWFSIKNNTMNTSNYYDVTKTMNNDGLKIYLIIGLLSIFMVSYIYVAFKANSDEANRFFMQSVVVYGYIIFYLIATLTKYNLVKGLLKPFKFTLHFLIPKIKK
;
A
#
# COMPACT_ATOMS: atom_id res chain seq x y z
N MET A 1 -20.84 -16.50 0.86
CA MET A 1 -21.89 -15.64 0.26
C MET A 1 -21.66 -14.15 0.57
N TYR A 2 -21.44 -13.77 1.83
CA TYR A 2 -21.25 -12.36 2.21
C TYR A 2 -19.97 -11.70 1.68
N ASP A 3 -18.86 -12.45 1.62
CA ASP A 3 -17.59 -11.96 1.05
C ASP A 3 -17.75 -11.44 -0.39
N TYR A 4 -18.35 -12.27 -1.24
CA TYR A 4 -18.62 -11.97 -2.64
C TYR A 4 -19.49 -10.72 -2.80
N LEU A 5 -20.45 -10.49 -1.90
CA LEU A 5 -21.36 -9.36 -2.02
C LEU A 5 -20.64 -8.03 -1.84
N VAL A 6 -19.68 -7.93 -0.91
CA VAL A 6 -18.88 -6.71 -0.74
C VAL A 6 -18.03 -6.44 -1.97
N HIS A 7 -17.32 -7.44 -2.48
CA HIS A 7 -16.48 -7.29 -3.67
C HIS A 7 -17.29 -6.92 -4.91
N ILE A 8 -18.44 -7.58 -5.14
CA ILE A 8 -19.36 -7.22 -6.25
C ILE A 8 -19.84 -5.78 -6.13
N LEU A 9 -20.21 -5.31 -4.94
CA LEU A 9 -20.64 -3.93 -4.74
C LEU A 9 -19.51 -2.93 -5.04
N LEU A 10 -18.28 -3.22 -4.60
CA LEU A 10 -17.12 -2.38 -4.88
C LEU A 10 -16.80 -2.34 -6.39
N ASP A 11 -16.93 -3.46 -7.09
CA ASP A 11 -16.73 -3.53 -8.53
C ASP A 11 -17.79 -2.74 -9.30
N LEU A 12 -19.06 -2.85 -8.89
CA LEU A 12 -20.14 -2.03 -9.44
C LEU A 12 -19.87 -0.53 -9.24
N ILE A 13 -19.40 -0.14 -8.04
CA ILE A 13 -18.98 1.24 -7.76
C ILE A 13 -17.81 1.63 -8.68
N GLY A 14 -16.82 0.75 -8.87
CA GLY A 14 -15.69 0.95 -9.78
C GLY A 14 -16.14 1.20 -11.21
N ILE A 15 -17.05 0.38 -11.74
CA ILE A 15 -17.63 0.53 -13.08
C ILE A 15 -18.35 1.88 -13.21
N LEU A 16 -19.19 2.24 -12.25
CA LEU A 16 -19.88 3.53 -12.23
C LEU A 16 -18.91 4.72 -12.21
N LEU A 17 -17.78 4.58 -11.51
CA LEU A 17 -16.73 5.59 -11.46
C LEU A 17 -15.98 5.70 -12.79
N ILE A 18 -15.72 4.60 -13.49
CA ILE A 18 -15.17 4.60 -14.84
C ILE A 18 -16.12 5.33 -15.80
N PHE A 19 -17.42 5.00 -15.78
CA PHE A 19 -18.42 5.71 -16.61
C PHE A 19 -18.49 7.20 -16.28
N LYS A 20 -18.44 7.56 -14.99
CA LYS A 20 -18.39 8.96 -14.56
C LYS A 20 -17.14 9.67 -15.08
N TRP A 21 -15.99 9.02 -15.01
CA TRP A 21 -14.74 9.55 -15.55
C TRP A 21 -14.82 9.72 -17.07
N LEU A 22 -15.28 8.72 -17.82
CA LEU A 22 -15.50 8.81 -19.28
C LEU A 22 -16.43 9.98 -19.64
N ARG A 23 -17.52 10.18 -18.87
CA ARG A 23 -18.42 11.31 -19.07
C ARG A 23 -17.73 12.66 -18.84
N ILE A 24 -16.80 12.74 -17.89
CA ILE A 24 -15.97 13.94 -17.67
C ILE A 24 -15.05 14.17 -18.88
N GLN A 25 -14.39 13.12 -19.38
CA GLN A 25 -13.54 13.19 -20.57
C GLN A 25 -14.31 13.70 -21.79
N VAL A 26 -15.50 13.15 -22.06
CA VAL A 26 -16.36 13.59 -23.18
C VAL A 26 -16.80 15.04 -23.02
N ARG A 27 -17.15 15.47 -21.79
CA ARG A 27 -17.53 16.87 -21.53
C ARG A 27 -16.36 17.82 -21.75
N GLU A 28 -15.17 17.45 -21.28
CA GLU A 28 -13.95 18.24 -21.49
C GLU A 28 -13.65 18.38 -22.99
N TYR A 29 -13.66 17.26 -23.73
CA TYR A 29 -13.51 17.26 -25.19
C TYR A 29 -14.51 18.20 -25.87
N ARG A 30 -15.80 18.14 -25.48
CA ARG A 30 -16.84 19.01 -26.03
C ARG A 30 -16.61 20.49 -25.69
N SER A 31 -16.11 20.80 -24.50
CA SER A 31 -15.88 22.17 -24.03
C SER A 31 -14.65 22.86 -24.63
N LEU A 32 -13.69 22.10 -25.16
CA LEU A 32 -12.49 22.67 -25.79
C LEU A 32 -12.84 23.34 -27.13
N LYS A 33 -12.37 24.58 -27.31
CA LYS A 33 -12.50 25.34 -28.56
C LYS A 33 -11.74 24.66 -29.70
N ASN A 34 -10.49 24.25 -29.44
CA ASN A 34 -9.69 23.45 -30.37
C ASN A 34 -9.66 21.99 -29.90
N LYS A 35 -10.15 21.07 -30.72
CA LYS A 35 -10.17 19.64 -30.39
C LYS A 35 -8.78 19.03 -30.32
N ALA A 36 -7.79 19.60 -31.00
CA ALA A 36 -6.40 19.16 -30.94
C ALA A 36 -5.81 19.30 -29.52
N ASP A 37 -6.27 20.27 -28.74
CA ASP A 37 -5.79 20.48 -27.36
C ASP A 37 -6.14 19.32 -26.43
N PHE A 38 -7.22 18.58 -26.73
CA PHE A 38 -7.59 17.38 -25.98
C PHE A 38 -6.55 16.27 -26.15
N PHE A 39 -5.94 16.22 -27.33
CA PHE A 39 -4.96 15.24 -27.76
C PHE A 39 -3.53 15.70 -27.50
N GLN A 40 -3.34 16.64 -26.57
CA GLN A 40 -2.00 17.04 -26.16
C GLN A 40 -1.15 15.84 -25.76
N LEU A 41 0.10 15.90 -26.18
CA LEU A 41 1.04 14.79 -26.20
C LEU A 41 1.29 14.19 -24.80
N LYS A 42 1.15 14.99 -23.72
CA LYS A 42 1.22 14.50 -22.33
C LYS A 42 0.10 13.51 -21.99
N ARG A 43 -1.12 13.76 -22.45
CA ARG A 43 -2.30 12.91 -22.19
C ARG A 43 -2.27 11.65 -23.03
N ILE A 44 -1.91 11.76 -24.32
CA ILE A 44 -1.74 10.61 -25.21
C ILE A 44 -0.63 9.68 -24.70
N ARG A 45 0.54 10.22 -24.34
CA ARG A 45 1.66 9.42 -23.81
C ARG A 45 1.23 8.54 -22.64
N PHE A 46 0.38 9.05 -21.76
CA PHE A 46 -0.15 8.29 -20.63
C PHE A 46 -1.04 7.12 -21.07
N PHE A 47 -2.02 7.36 -21.95
CA PHE A 47 -2.88 6.29 -22.46
C PHE A 47 -2.10 5.22 -23.21
N VAL A 48 -1.19 5.64 -24.09
CA VAL A 48 -0.31 4.73 -24.84
C VAL A 48 0.49 3.87 -23.87
N LEU A 49 1.03 4.45 -22.80
CA LEU A 49 1.88 3.71 -21.88
C LEU A 49 1.08 2.70 -21.04
N VAL A 50 -0.14 3.02 -20.61
CA VAL A 50 -1.04 2.04 -19.95
C VAL A 50 -1.40 0.91 -20.91
N ILE A 51 -1.75 1.24 -22.16
CA ILE A 51 -2.07 0.27 -23.19
C ILE A 51 -0.87 -0.65 -23.44
N VAL A 52 0.33 -0.10 -23.54
CA VAL A 52 1.57 -0.85 -23.75
C VAL A 52 1.85 -1.81 -22.60
N ILE A 53 1.74 -1.34 -21.34
CA ILE A 53 1.97 -2.18 -20.15
C ILE A 53 1.00 -3.36 -20.11
N LEU A 54 -0.26 -3.17 -20.49
CA LEU A 54 -1.26 -4.22 -20.48
C LEU A 54 -1.22 -5.12 -21.72
N LEU A 55 -1.16 -4.55 -22.92
CA LEU A 55 -1.26 -5.30 -24.16
C LEU A 55 0.00 -6.10 -24.47
N ILE A 56 1.20 -5.59 -24.19
CA ILE A 56 2.42 -6.32 -24.56
C ILE A 56 2.46 -7.70 -23.87
N PRO A 57 2.32 -7.81 -22.53
CA PRO A 57 2.32 -9.11 -21.87
C PRO A 57 1.17 -10.01 -22.34
N LEU A 58 -0.03 -9.46 -22.54
CA LEU A 58 -1.16 -10.23 -23.06
C LEU A 58 -0.86 -10.79 -24.45
N ILE A 59 -0.31 -9.99 -25.35
CA ILE A 59 0.04 -10.41 -26.71
C ILE A 59 1.14 -11.46 -26.67
N VAL A 60 2.19 -11.21 -25.89
CA VAL A 60 3.32 -12.14 -25.76
C VAL A 60 2.87 -13.49 -25.22
N VAL A 61 2.08 -13.53 -24.15
CA VAL A 61 1.62 -14.80 -23.56
C VAL A 61 0.65 -15.55 -24.48
N ASN A 62 -0.23 -14.85 -25.21
CA ASN A 62 -1.29 -15.51 -25.98
C ASN A 62 -0.93 -15.84 -27.43
N PHE A 63 0.03 -15.13 -28.02
CA PHE A 63 0.35 -15.27 -29.45
C PHE A 63 1.78 -15.73 -29.71
N THR A 64 2.54 -16.08 -28.67
CA THR A 64 3.90 -16.62 -28.81
C THR A 64 4.06 -17.90 -27.99
N THR A 65 4.97 -18.77 -28.42
CA THR A 65 5.36 -20.01 -27.68
C THR A 65 6.43 -19.71 -26.62
N ILE A 66 6.44 -18.50 -26.08
CA ILE A 66 7.45 -18.10 -25.10
C ILE A 66 7.34 -18.92 -23.81
N GLU A 67 6.12 -19.35 -23.48
CA GLU A 67 5.87 -20.21 -22.32
C GLU A 67 6.43 -21.62 -22.51
N ASP A 68 6.36 -22.19 -23.72
CA ASP A 68 6.93 -23.52 -24.00
C ASP A 68 8.46 -23.51 -23.84
N ASN A 69 9.12 -22.42 -24.25
CA ASN A 69 10.57 -22.27 -24.16
C ASN A 69 11.07 -21.85 -22.77
N ASN A 70 10.22 -21.18 -21.98
CA ASN A 70 10.57 -20.65 -20.65
C ASN A 70 9.71 -21.27 -19.54
N HIS A 71 9.17 -22.47 -19.78
CA HIS A 71 8.33 -23.15 -18.82
C HIS A 71 9.11 -23.39 -17.53
N LEU A 72 8.61 -22.84 -16.44
CA LEU A 72 9.20 -23.00 -15.12
C LEU A 72 8.77 -24.37 -14.59
N SER A 73 9.59 -25.39 -14.82
CA SER A 73 9.40 -26.71 -14.20
C SER A 73 9.31 -26.58 -12.68
N ASP A 74 8.58 -27.49 -12.02
CA ASP A 74 8.46 -27.48 -10.56
C ASP A 74 9.83 -27.46 -9.87
N LYS A 75 10.81 -28.18 -10.43
CA LYS A 75 12.20 -28.16 -9.96
C LYS A 75 12.86 -26.78 -10.10
N ASN A 76 12.70 -26.10 -11.24
CA ASN A 76 13.24 -24.75 -11.45
C ASN A 76 12.60 -23.74 -10.50
N ILE A 77 11.30 -23.89 -10.23
CA ILE A 77 10.59 -23.07 -9.26
C ILE A 77 11.16 -23.34 -7.88
N GLU A 78 11.21 -24.59 -7.40
CA GLU A 78 11.72 -24.93 -6.07
C GLU A 78 13.16 -24.42 -5.84
N GLU A 79 14.04 -24.56 -6.84
CA GLU A 79 15.43 -24.11 -6.74
C GLU A 79 15.57 -22.57 -6.72
N ASN A 80 14.70 -21.83 -7.42
CA ASN A 80 14.82 -20.36 -7.57
C ASN A 80 13.71 -19.55 -6.88
N ASN A 81 12.76 -20.20 -6.21
CA ASN A 81 11.56 -19.56 -5.66
C ASN A 81 11.93 -18.40 -4.71
N TYR A 82 12.95 -18.62 -3.89
CA TYR A 82 13.43 -17.62 -2.95
C TYR A 82 14.00 -16.38 -3.65
N LEU A 83 14.74 -16.58 -4.76
CA LEU A 83 15.26 -15.47 -5.57
C LEU A 83 14.12 -14.68 -6.20
N TYR A 84 13.14 -15.35 -6.82
CA TYR A 84 11.97 -14.68 -7.39
C TYR A 84 11.17 -13.91 -6.32
N ALA A 85 10.95 -14.54 -5.15
CA ALA A 85 10.27 -13.90 -4.03
C ALA A 85 11.00 -12.62 -3.57
N ILE A 86 12.33 -12.63 -3.48
CA ILE A 86 13.14 -11.44 -3.15
C ILE A 86 13.03 -10.37 -4.23
N LEU A 87 13.17 -10.73 -5.51
CA LEU A 87 13.11 -9.77 -6.62
C LEU A 87 11.76 -9.08 -6.70
N ILE A 88 10.67 -9.83 -6.52
CA ILE A 88 9.32 -9.27 -6.51
C ILE A 88 9.09 -8.44 -5.26
N SER A 89 9.53 -8.91 -4.09
CA SER A 89 9.46 -8.12 -2.86
C SER A 89 10.19 -6.79 -3.02
N PHE A 90 11.37 -6.79 -3.63
CA PHE A 90 12.12 -5.58 -3.95
C PHE A 90 11.34 -4.66 -4.89
N LEU A 91 10.71 -5.19 -5.94
CA LEU A 91 9.87 -4.41 -6.86
C LEU A 91 8.71 -3.73 -6.12
N ILE A 92 7.99 -4.46 -5.28
CA ILE A 92 6.88 -3.94 -4.46
C ILE A 92 7.39 -2.81 -3.55
N THR A 93 8.46 -3.06 -2.82
CA THR A 93 9.08 -2.09 -1.91
C THR A 93 9.56 -0.85 -2.66
N ALA A 94 10.21 -1.01 -3.82
CA ALA A 94 10.70 0.10 -4.63
C ALA A 94 9.56 0.99 -5.14
N VAL A 95 8.46 0.39 -5.61
CA VAL A 95 7.29 1.14 -6.09
C VAL A 95 6.74 2.05 -4.99
N TRP A 96 6.52 1.50 -3.80
CA TRP A 96 5.97 2.25 -2.67
C TRP A 96 6.96 3.21 -2.02
N LEU A 97 8.24 2.86 -1.93
CA LEU A 97 9.30 3.72 -1.40
C LEU A 97 9.43 5.01 -2.23
N ILE A 98 9.50 4.88 -3.55
CA ILE A 98 9.57 6.04 -4.43
C ILE A 98 8.27 6.86 -4.35
N TYR A 99 7.10 6.23 -4.17
CA TYR A 99 5.85 6.96 -3.95
C TYR A 99 5.93 7.86 -2.71
N VAL A 100 6.32 7.31 -1.54
CA VAL A 100 6.38 8.11 -0.30
C VAL A 100 7.47 9.18 -0.34
N VAL A 101 8.63 8.89 -0.92
CA VAL A 101 9.71 9.88 -1.10
C VAL A 101 9.29 11.03 -2.03
N ARG A 102 8.41 10.77 -3.01
CA ARG A 102 7.89 11.85 -3.90
C ARG A 102 6.91 12.80 -3.21
N LEU A 103 6.38 12.44 -2.03
CA LEU A 103 5.50 13.31 -1.26
C LEU A 103 6.29 14.32 -0.40
N ASP A 104 7.57 14.07 -0.19
CA ASP A 104 8.47 15.01 0.46
C ASP A 104 8.88 16.13 -0.51
N ILE A 105 8.20 17.27 -0.39
CA ILE A 105 8.30 18.40 -1.33
C ILE A 105 9.03 19.63 -0.76
N PHE A 106 9.03 19.80 0.56
CA PHE A 106 9.49 21.02 1.19
C PHE A 106 10.97 20.90 1.58
N ASN A 107 11.32 19.92 2.42
CA ASN A 107 12.69 19.63 2.84
C ASN A 107 13.11 18.19 2.50
N LYS A 108 13.64 17.98 1.28
CA LYS A 108 13.94 16.63 0.79
C LYS A 108 14.95 15.86 1.64
N GLU A 109 14.54 14.67 2.06
CA GLU A 109 15.37 13.77 2.83
C GLU A 109 16.58 13.22 2.06
N LYS A 110 17.70 13.09 2.79
CA LYS A 110 18.94 12.56 2.23
C LYS A 110 18.78 11.08 1.93
N LYS A 111 19.11 10.66 0.70
CA LYS A 111 19.09 9.24 0.26
C LYS A 111 19.76 8.29 1.24
N ARG A 112 20.87 8.72 1.86
CA ARG A 112 21.59 7.95 2.87
C ARG A 112 20.69 7.57 4.05
N ASN A 113 19.90 8.51 4.57
CA ASN A 113 19.06 8.25 5.73
C ASN A 113 17.92 7.30 5.37
N ILE A 114 17.32 7.48 4.18
CA ILE A 114 16.29 6.58 3.64
C ILE A 114 16.82 5.13 3.56
N ILE A 115 18.02 4.95 2.99
CA ILE A 115 18.65 3.63 2.86
C ILE A 115 18.97 3.04 4.24
N ILE A 116 19.53 3.83 5.16
CA ILE A 116 19.84 3.38 6.52
C ILE A 116 18.57 2.91 7.24
N THR A 117 17.48 3.67 7.19
CA THR A 117 16.21 3.28 7.82
C THR A 117 15.64 2.01 7.22
N LEU A 118 15.69 1.86 5.89
CA LEU A 118 15.21 0.67 5.20
C LEU A 118 16.03 -0.57 5.63
N LEU A 119 17.36 -0.48 5.59
CA LEU A 119 18.25 -1.58 5.96
C LEU A 119 18.13 -1.94 7.45
N LEU A 120 18.05 -0.93 8.31
CA LEU A 120 17.85 -1.14 9.76
C LEU A 120 16.55 -1.88 10.03
N SER A 121 15.47 -1.52 9.33
CA SER A 121 14.19 -2.23 9.44
C SER A 121 14.31 -3.68 8.96
N ILE A 122 14.88 -3.92 7.77
CA ILE A 122 15.10 -5.28 7.24
C ILE A 122 15.87 -6.14 8.23
N VAL A 123 16.98 -5.63 8.78
CA VAL A 123 17.80 -6.34 9.76
C VAL A 123 16.98 -6.67 11.01
N LEU A 124 16.29 -5.68 11.60
CA LEU A 124 15.47 -5.91 12.80
C LEU A 124 14.32 -6.90 12.54
N THR A 125 13.72 -6.87 11.35
CA THR A 125 12.65 -7.81 10.98
C THR A 125 13.12 -9.25 10.99
N LEU A 126 14.37 -9.54 10.60
CA LEU A 126 14.95 -10.89 10.68
C LEU A 126 15.01 -11.42 12.13
N PHE A 127 15.10 -10.52 13.12
CA PHE A 127 15.07 -10.87 14.54
C PHE A 127 13.66 -10.93 15.16
N THR A 128 12.59 -10.66 14.39
CA THR A 128 11.21 -10.74 14.91
C THR A 128 10.82 -12.15 15.35
N SER A 129 11.52 -13.19 14.87
CA SER A 129 11.29 -14.58 15.31
C SER A 129 11.57 -14.84 16.79
N TYR A 130 12.38 -14.02 17.46
CA TYR A 130 12.67 -14.15 18.89
C TYR A 130 11.48 -13.76 19.79
N PRO A 131 10.89 -12.55 19.65
CA PRO A 131 9.72 -12.19 20.44
C PRO A 131 8.51 -13.08 20.14
N TYR A 132 8.32 -13.58 18.91
CA TYR A 132 7.28 -14.60 18.64
C TYR A 132 7.50 -15.88 19.45
N ARG A 133 8.72 -16.44 19.41
CA ARG A 133 9.05 -17.64 20.19
C ARG A 133 8.85 -17.44 21.69
N PHE A 134 9.17 -16.24 22.19
CA PHE A 134 8.93 -15.90 23.60
C PHE A 134 7.44 -15.92 23.95
N ILE A 135 6.57 -15.23 23.21
CA ILE A 135 5.13 -15.23 23.52
C ILE A 135 4.50 -16.62 23.35
N HIS A 136 4.97 -17.42 22.37
CA HIS A 136 4.51 -18.79 22.17
C HIS A 136 4.90 -19.70 23.33
N SER A 137 6.09 -19.50 23.90
CA SER A 137 6.54 -20.24 25.10
C SER A 137 5.69 -19.94 26.34
N LEU A 138 5.02 -18.78 26.39
CA LEU A 138 4.04 -18.44 27.42
C LEU A 138 2.64 -19.03 27.16
N GLY A 139 2.49 -19.84 26.10
CA GLY A 139 1.21 -20.41 25.67
C GLY A 139 0.31 -19.44 24.92
N PHE A 140 0.78 -18.24 24.60
CA PHE A 140 0.01 -17.26 23.84
C PHE A 140 0.17 -17.52 22.34
N THR A 141 -0.71 -18.37 21.82
CA THR A 141 -0.69 -18.89 20.44
C THR A 141 -2.07 -18.74 19.80
N ASP A 142 -2.14 -18.86 18.48
CA ASP A 142 -3.41 -18.81 17.76
C ASP A 142 -4.35 -19.95 18.18
N SER A 143 -5.65 -19.76 18.00
CA SER A 143 -6.66 -20.75 18.37
C SER A 143 -7.89 -20.66 17.48
N LEU A 144 -8.65 -21.76 17.38
CA LEU A 144 -9.96 -21.74 16.71
C LEU A 144 -11.02 -20.90 17.42
N ASN A 145 -10.81 -20.56 18.70
CA ASN A 145 -11.72 -19.67 19.40
C ASN A 145 -11.54 -18.23 18.89
N VAL A 146 -12.62 -17.68 18.33
CA VAL A 146 -12.67 -16.36 17.67
C VAL A 146 -12.08 -15.24 18.53
N PHE A 147 -12.45 -15.17 19.82
CA PHE A 147 -11.95 -14.11 20.70
C PHE A 147 -10.46 -14.29 21.01
N LYS A 148 -10.02 -15.51 21.33
CA LYS A 148 -8.61 -15.80 21.59
C LYS A 148 -7.73 -15.56 20.36
N SER A 149 -8.22 -15.91 19.16
CA SER A 149 -7.54 -15.64 17.89
C SER A 149 -7.38 -14.13 17.68
N LEU A 150 -8.45 -13.34 17.83
CA LEU A 150 -8.37 -11.87 17.74
C LEU A 150 -7.38 -11.28 18.76
N MET A 151 -7.37 -11.79 20.00
CA MET A 151 -6.39 -11.34 21.00
C MET A 151 -4.96 -11.69 20.60
N TYR A 152 -4.74 -12.89 20.04
CA TYR A 152 -3.45 -13.31 19.53
C TYR A 152 -3.01 -12.46 18.32
N ASP A 153 -3.89 -12.15 17.38
CA ASP A 153 -3.54 -11.32 16.23
C ASP A 153 -3.23 -9.87 16.65
N VAL A 154 -3.96 -9.32 17.63
CA VAL A 154 -3.71 -7.97 18.15
C VAL A 154 -2.45 -7.92 19.00
N PHE A 155 -2.34 -8.74 20.05
CA PHE A 155 -1.26 -8.63 21.04
C PHE A 155 -0.08 -9.57 20.78
N GLY A 156 -0.28 -10.63 20.01
CA GLY A 156 0.74 -11.61 19.68
C GLY A 156 1.44 -11.28 18.36
N ILE A 157 0.69 -10.79 17.36
CA ILE A 157 1.25 -10.37 16.07
C ILE A 157 1.41 -8.85 16.03
N GLY A 158 0.31 -8.11 16.02
CA GLY A 158 0.30 -6.66 15.83
C GLY A 158 1.20 -5.90 16.80
N LEU A 159 1.17 -6.24 18.09
CA LEU A 159 2.03 -5.61 19.10
C LEU A 159 3.51 -5.82 18.80
N ILE A 160 3.92 -7.07 18.52
CA ILE A 160 5.32 -7.40 18.24
C ILE A 160 5.77 -6.66 16.99
N GLU A 161 5.01 -6.77 15.91
CA GLU A 161 5.42 -6.22 14.63
C GLU A 161 5.46 -4.70 14.60
N GLU A 162 4.43 -4.04 15.13
CA GLU A 162 4.41 -2.57 15.16
C GLU A 162 5.48 -2.02 16.10
N THR A 163 5.84 -2.75 17.16
CA THR A 163 7.00 -2.40 18.00
C THR A 163 8.30 -2.49 17.19
N VAL A 164 8.53 -3.59 16.47
CA VAL A 164 9.74 -3.76 15.65
C VAL A 164 9.84 -2.67 14.58
N LYS A 165 8.73 -2.36 13.89
CA LYS A 165 8.66 -1.28 12.89
C LYS A 165 8.87 0.12 13.49
N LEU A 166 8.54 0.33 14.76
CA LEU A 166 8.74 1.61 15.42
C LEU A 166 10.23 1.91 15.73
N ILE A 167 11.04 0.87 15.97
CA ILE A 167 12.44 1.02 16.41
C ILE A 167 13.28 1.86 15.43
N PRO A 168 13.30 1.61 14.09
CA PRO A 168 14.06 2.43 13.16
C PRO A 168 13.69 3.92 13.20
N LEU A 169 12.39 4.25 13.29
CA LEU A 169 11.93 5.63 13.42
C LEU A 169 12.48 6.28 14.69
N LEU A 170 12.40 5.60 15.84
CA LEU A 170 12.90 6.12 17.11
C LEU A 170 14.42 6.31 17.11
N ILE A 171 15.17 5.40 16.47
CA ILE A 171 16.61 5.53 16.29
C ILE A 171 16.93 6.77 15.46
N MET A 172 16.24 6.97 14.33
CA MET A 172 16.45 8.15 13.49
C MET A 172 16.10 9.44 14.22
N LEU A 173 15.01 9.46 14.99
CA LEU A 173 14.59 10.60 15.82
C LEU A 173 15.64 10.95 16.89
N LYS A 174 16.26 9.94 17.51
CA LYS A 174 17.17 10.15 18.65
C LYS A 174 18.61 10.42 18.22
N VAL A 175 19.08 9.74 17.18
CA VAL A 175 20.51 9.71 16.79
C VAL A 175 20.81 10.72 15.70
N THR A 176 19.80 11.17 14.94
CA THR A 176 20.00 12.06 13.79
C THR A 176 19.18 13.33 13.90
N LYS A 177 19.53 14.34 13.11
CA LYS A 177 18.71 15.54 12.89
C LYS A 177 17.88 15.45 11.60
N ALA A 178 17.62 14.23 11.12
CA ALA A 178 16.98 14.00 9.83
C ALA A 178 15.46 14.14 9.88
N ILE A 179 14.85 14.04 11.06
CA ILE A 179 13.41 14.24 11.21
C ILE A 179 13.22 15.64 11.78
N ASP A 180 13.10 16.61 10.89
CA ASP A 180 12.98 18.04 11.23
C ASP A 180 11.71 18.69 10.64
N GLU A 181 11.01 17.98 9.75
CA GLU A 181 9.72 18.32 9.19
C GLU A 181 8.61 17.38 9.69
N PRO A 182 7.38 17.87 9.94
CA PRO A 182 6.23 17.02 10.25
C PRO A 182 5.99 15.81 9.33
N TYR A 183 6.23 15.95 8.03
CA TYR A 183 6.03 14.84 7.09
C TYR A 183 7.06 13.72 7.29
N ASP A 184 8.26 14.04 7.78
CA ASP A 184 9.36 13.07 7.98
C ASP A 184 8.96 11.97 8.96
N TYR A 185 8.17 12.29 9.99
CA TYR A 185 7.63 11.28 10.91
C TYR A 185 6.90 10.17 10.13
N ILE A 186 6.07 10.57 9.17
CA ILE A 186 5.29 9.65 8.34
C ILE A 186 6.18 8.97 7.31
N LEU A 187 7.13 9.69 6.71
CA LEU A 187 8.09 9.15 5.75
C LEU A 187 8.95 8.04 6.38
N TYR A 188 9.61 8.31 7.51
CA TYR A 188 10.47 7.34 8.20
C TYR A 188 9.69 6.15 8.76
N ALA A 189 8.46 6.36 9.26
CA ALA A 189 7.58 5.26 9.63
C ALA A 189 7.22 4.38 8.43
N SER A 190 6.92 5.00 7.29
CA SER A 190 6.61 4.28 6.05
C SER A 190 7.82 3.51 5.52
N ILE A 191 9.02 4.10 5.54
CA ILE A 191 10.27 3.43 5.15
C ILE A 191 10.56 2.24 6.06
N SER A 192 10.37 2.42 7.37
CA SER A 192 10.52 1.33 8.33
C SER A 192 9.52 0.20 8.05
N ALA A 193 8.24 0.51 7.88
CA ALA A 193 7.23 -0.47 7.50
C ALA A 193 7.53 -1.16 6.17
N LEU A 194 8.10 -0.45 5.19
CA LEU A 194 8.52 -1.01 3.90
C LEU A 194 9.66 -2.03 4.04
N GLY A 195 10.64 -1.77 4.91
CA GLY A 195 11.71 -2.73 5.21
C GLY A 195 11.19 -4.00 5.87
N PHE A 196 10.19 -3.87 6.75
CA PHE A 196 9.53 -5.02 7.35
C PHE A 196 8.74 -5.81 6.30
N SER A 197 7.89 -5.12 5.54
CA SER A 197 7.08 -5.74 4.48
C SER A 197 7.94 -6.39 3.41
N PHE A 198 9.18 -5.91 3.17
CA PHE A 198 10.10 -6.54 2.23
C PHE A 198 10.45 -7.97 2.66
N VAL A 199 10.85 -8.15 3.92
CA VAL A 199 11.19 -9.48 4.45
C VAL A 199 9.96 -10.37 4.45
N GLU A 200 8.84 -9.84 4.92
CA GLU A 200 7.59 -10.59 5.02
C GLU A 200 7.04 -10.98 3.64
N ASN A 201 7.05 -10.07 2.67
CA ASN A 201 6.66 -10.36 1.28
C ASN A 201 7.54 -11.48 0.70
N ALA A 202 8.86 -11.44 0.90
CA ALA A 202 9.75 -12.49 0.40
C ALA A 202 9.42 -13.85 1.04
N MET A 203 9.15 -13.89 2.34
CA MET A 203 8.75 -15.12 3.04
C MET A 203 7.39 -15.65 2.55
N TYR A 204 6.38 -14.79 2.45
CA TYR A 204 5.04 -15.19 2.00
C TYR A 204 5.03 -15.63 0.54
N LEU A 205 5.74 -14.93 -0.34
CA LEU A 205 5.84 -15.30 -1.75
C LEU A 205 6.58 -16.63 -1.93
N ASN A 206 7.62 -16.88 -1.13
CA ASN A 206 8.29 -18.17 -1.11
C ASN A 206 7.35 -19.30 -0.63
N ASN A 207 6.58 -19.07 0.43
CA ASN A 207 5.79 -20.13 1.07
C ASN A 207 4.46 -20.41 0.36
N PHE A 208 3.81 -19.38 -0.18
CA PHE A 208 2.48 -19.49 -0.78
C PHE A 208 2.49 -19.35 -2.31
N GLY A 209 3.65 -19.05 -2.91
CA GLY A 209 3.81 -18.84 -4.34
C GLY A 209 3.47 -17.43 -4.81
N LEU A 210 3.87 -17.09 -6.04
CA LEU A 210 3.76 -15.73 -6.56
C LEU A 210 2.35 -15.31 -6.99
N GLN A 211 1.35 -16.18 -6.92
CA GLN A 211 -0.04 -15.81 -7.20
C GLN A 211 -0.60 -14.78 -6.19
N ILE A 212 0.01 -14.63 -5.00
CA ILE A 212 -0.41 -13.64 -4.00
C ILE A 212 0.27 -12.26 -4.17
N ILE A 213 1.10 -12.06 -5.21
CA ILE A 213 1.81 -10.79 -5.46
C ILE A 213 0.86 -9.59 -5.37
N ASN A 214 -0.29 -9.66 -6.03
CA ASN A 214 -1.26 -8.56 -6.08
C ASN A 214 -1.82 -8.23 -4.70
N ALA A 215 -2.17 -9.24 -3.91
CA ALA A 215 -2.62 -9.05 -2.53
C ALA A 215 -1.54 -8.39 -1.65
N ARG A 216 -0.29 -8.87 -1.75
CA ARG A 216 0.84 -8.33 -0.97
C ARG A 216 1.17 -6.89 -1.36
N ALA A 217 1.15 -6.58 -2.66
CA ALA A 217 1.48 -5.25 -3.19
C ALA A 217 0.39 -4.20 -2.92
N LEU A 218 -0.88 -4.57 -3.01
CA LEU A 218 -2.01 -3.65 -2.94
C LEU A 218 -2.60 -3.52 -1.53
N PHE A 219 -2.56 -4.59 -0.73
CA PHE A 219 -3.13 -4.60 0.62
C PHE A 219 -2.02 -4.60 1.67
N SER A 220 -1.34 -5.72 1.89
CA SER A 220 -0.43 -5.91 3.05
C SER A 220 0.65 -4.82 3.12
N THR A 221 1.38 -4.56 2.04
CA THR A 221 2.45 -3.54 2.04
C THR A 221 1.91 -2.14 2.37
N VAL A 222 0.73 -1.80 1.85
CA VAL A 222 0.09 -0.50 2.11
C VAL A 222 -0.46 -0.42 3.52
N ALA A 223 -0.99 -1.53 4.04
CA ALA A 223 -1.48 -1.66 5.41
C ALA A 223 -0.34 -1.46 6.42
N HIS A 224 0.82 -2.09 6.23
CA HIS A 224 1.99 -1.87 7.10
C HIS A 224 2.39 -0.39 7.14
N MET A 225 2.55 0.26 5.99
CA MET A 225 2.88 1.69 5.95
C MET A 225 1.82 2.53 6.67
N THR A 226 0.54 2.18 6.49
CA THR A 226 -0.60 2.89 7.07
C THR A 226 -0.61 2.78 8.58
N PHE A 227 -0.48 1.57 9.14
CA PHE A 227 -0.58 1.33 10.57
C PHE A 227 0.61 1.93 11.32
N SER A 228 1.85 1.71 10.84
CA SER A 228 3.03 2.30 11.49
C SER A 228 3.02 3.83 11.39
N SER A 229 2.46 4.41 10.32
CA SER A 229 2.29 5.86 10.20
C SER A 229 1.31 6.45 11.23
N MET A 230 0.38 5.66 11.79
CA MET A 230 -0.52 6.14 12.84
C MET A 230 0.26 6.46 14.12
N ILE A 231 1.20 5.59 14.49
CA ILE A 231 2.09 5.79 15.64
C ILE A 231 2.90 7.08 15.45
N ALA A 232 3.48 7.23 14.25
CA ALA A 232 4.27 8.40 13.90
C ALA A 232 3.46 9.70 13.88
N TYR A 233 2.18 9.64 13.52
CA TYR A 233 1.28 10.79 13.65
C TYR A 233 1.06 11.18 15.10
N GLY A 234 0.93 10.22 16.02
CA GLY A 234 0.89 10.48 17.46
C GLY A 234 2.15 11.21 17.96
N LEU A 235 3.34 10.76 17.52
CA LEU A 235 4.62 11.42 17.83
C LEU A 235 4.69 12.85 17.26
N PHE A 236 4.23 13.04 16.02
CA PHE A 236 4.12 14.36 15.39
C PHE A 236 3.21 15.29 16.20
N LEU A 237 2.02 14.82 16.61
CA LEU A 237 1.06 15.62 17.36
C LEU A 237 1.67 16.12 18.67
N VAL A 238 2.37 15.25 19.41
CA VAL A 238 3.06 15.63 20.65
C VAL A 238 4.18 16.64 20.41
N ARG A 239 4.94 16.50 19.31
CA ARG A 239 6.10 17.34 19.05
C ARG A 239 5.74 18.73 18.50
N PHE A 240 4.78 18.80 17.58
CA PHE A 240 4.48 20.00 16.79
C PHE A 240 3.13 20.64 17.12
N LYS A 241 2.32 20.02 17.98
CA LYS A 241 1.01 20.55 18.36
C LYS A 241 0.85 20.55 19.87
N HIS A 242 0.08 21.52 20.35
CA HIS A 242 -0.39 21.49 21.72
C HIS A 242 -1.53 20.48 21.79
N THR A 243 -1.30 19.35 22.45
CA THR A 243 -2.34 18.38 22.75
C THR A 243 -3.02 18.77 24.07
N ARG A 244 -4.35 18.56 24.18
CA ARG A 244 -5.06 18.74 25.45
C ARG A 244 -4.70 17.66 26.47
N TYR A 245 -4.28 16.50 25.98
CA TYR A 245 -3.93 15.33 26.76
C TYR A 245 -2.41 15.22 26.96
N PRO A 246 -1.95 14.55 28.03
CA PRO A 246 -0.53 14.30 28.26
C PRO A 246 0.13 13.57 27.07
N PRO A 247 1.39 13.89 26.73
CA PRO A 247 2.12 13.26 25.63
C PRO A 247 2.05 11.73 25.60
N VAL A 248 2.23 11.09 26.76
CA VAL A 248 2.21 9.62 26.89
C VAL A 248 0.85 9.06 26.49
N LEU A 249 -0.26 9.70 26.90
CA LEU A 249 -1.60 9.22 26.56
C LEU A 249 -1.87 9.31 25.06
N VAL A 250 -1.42 10.39 24.40
CA VAL A 250 -1.56 10.56 22.95
C VAL A 250 -0.78 9.49 22.20
N ILE A 251 0.50 9.30 22.54
CA ILE A 251 1.34 8.29 21.88
C ILE A 251 0.78 6.89 22.11
N SER A 252 0.41 6.54 23.34
CA SER A 252 -0.17 5.22 23.67
C SER A 252 -1.49 4.97 22.95
N ALA A 253 -2.35 5.99 22.78
CA ALA A 253 -3.60 5.84 22.03
C ALA A 253 -3.36 5.52 20.54
N PHE A 254 -2.44 6.24 19.89
CA PHE A 254 -2.08 5.98 18.50
C PHE A 254 -1.32 4.67 18.32
N PHE A 255 -0.52 4.28 19.30
CA PHE A 255 0.16 2.98 19.33
C PHE A 255 -0.85 1.83 19.42
N PHE A 256 -1.79 1.90 20.37
CA PHE A 256 -2.86 0.92 20.48
C PHE A 256 -3.71 0.85 19.22
N PHE A 257 -4.03 1.99 18.60
CA PHE A 257 -4.80 2.01 17.36
C PHE A 257 -4.07 1.32 16.20
N ALA A 258 -2.74 1.50 16.09
CA ALA A 258 -1.93 0.80 15.09
C ALA A 258 -1.92 -0.72 15.33
N ILE A 259 -1.67 -1.14 16.58
CA ILE A 259 -1.65 -2.56 16.98
C ILE A 259 -3.00 -3.23 16.72
N PHE A 260 -4.08 -2.59 17.14
CA PHE A 260 -5.43 -3.07 16.90
C PHE A 260 -5.74 -3.13 15.40
N SER A 261 -5.36 -2.11 14.62
CA SER A 261 -5.60 -2.10 13.18
C SER A 261 -4.86 -3.22 12.46
N HIS A 262 -3.63 -3.50 12.89
CA HIS A 262 -2.85 -4.62 12.38
C HIS A 262 -3.51 -5.95 12.72
N GLY A 263 -3.71 -6.24 14.00
CA GLY A 263 -4.33 -7.51 14.41
C GLY A 263 -5.72 -7.70 13.84
N PHE A 264 -6.51 -6.63 13.70
CA PHE A 264 -7.80 -6.68 13.03
C PHE A 264 -7.67 -7.06 11.55
N TYR A 265 -6.67 -6.54 10.84
CA TYR A 265 -6.40 -6.92 9.45
C TYR A 265 -6.04 -8.41 9.33
N ASP A 266 -5.15 -8.91 10.18
CA ASP A 266 -4.69 -10.31 10.16
C ASP A 266 -5.78 -11.29 10.57
N PHE A 267 -6.58 -10.94 11.57
CA PHE A 267 -7.64 -11.80 12.12
C PHE A 267 -8.60 -12.33 11.06
N TRP A 268 -9.08 -11.46 10.16
CA TRP A 268 -9.99 -11.87 9.08
C TRP A 268 -9.29 -12.63 7.94
N LEU A 269 -7.97 -12.56 7.86
CA LEU A 269 -7.18 -13.28 6.85
C LEU A 269 -6.79 -14.67 7.32
N ILE A 270 -6.44 -14.82 8.60
CA ILE A 270 -5.87 -16.02 9.21
C ILE A 270 -6.96 -16.94 9.78
N ASN A 271 -7.91 -16.40 10.55
CA ASN A 271 -8.82 -17.23 11.31
C ASN A 271 -9.83 -17.98 10.41
N PRO A 272 -9.86 -19.33 10.43
CA PRO A 272 -10.71 -20.12 9.52
C PRO A 272 -12.22 -19.91 9.68
N VAL A 273 -12.68 -19.49 10.86
CA VAL A 273 -14.11 -19.29 11.15
C VAL A 273 -14.62 -18.02 10.50
N VAL A 274 -13.80 -16.96 10.48
CA VAL A 274 -14.20 -15.63 9.99
C VAL A 274 -13.67 -15.31 8.59
N ILE A 275 -12.88 -16.20 7.99
CA ILE A 275 -12.29 -16.05 6.66
C ILE A 275 -13.31 -15.77 5.54
N ASN A 276 -14.58 -16.14 5.75
CA ASN A 276 -15.70 -15.88 4.84
C ASN A 276 -16.24 -14.43 4.89
N PHE A 277 -15.61 -13.55 5.67
CA PHE A 277 -15.99 -12.14 5.84
C PHE A 277 -14.85 -11.18 5.49
N ARG A 278 -13.90 -11.59 4.62
CA ARG A 278 -12.76 -10.77 4.16
C ARG A 278 -13.16 -9.43 3.50
N GLY A 279 -14.39 -9.32 3.00
CA GLY A 279 -14.98 -8.05 2.58
C GLY A 279 -14.96 -6.98 3.68
N LEU A 280 -15.09 -7.35 4.95
CA LEU A 280 -14.94 -6.43 6.09
C LEU A 280 -13.51 -5.89 6.20
N THR A 281 -12.51 -6.75 6.01
CA THR A 281 -11.10 -6.35 5.92
C THR A 281 -10.89 -5.35 4.80
N THR A 282 -11.53 -5.56 3.66
CA THR A 282 -11.45 -4.62 2.54
C THR A 282 -12.03 -3.27 2.92
N VAL A 283 -13.24 -3.20 3.49
CA VAL A 283 -13.84 -1.93 3.94
C VAL A 283 -12.97 -1.25 4.99
N PHE A 284 -12.47 -2.01 5.97
CA PHE A 284 -11.56 -1.51 7.00
C PHE A 284 -10.26 -0.94 6.41
N PHE A 285 -9.67 -1.66 5.44
CA PHE A 285 -8.51 -1.21 4.69
C PHE A 285 -8.79 0.12 3.98
N LEU A 286 -9.91 0.25 3.26
CA LEU A 286 -10.30 1.49 2.58
C LEU A 286 -10.43 2.68 3.56
N ILE A 287 -11.00 2.45 4.75
CA ILE A 287 -11.09 3.47 5.82
C ILE A 287 -9.70 3.88 6.29
N THR A 288 -8.83 2.92 6.60
CA THR A 288 -7.49 3.21 7.13
C THR A 288 -6.61 3.92 6.09
N ILE A 289 -6.75 3.59 4.79
CA ILE A 289 -6.10 4.34 3.69
C ILE A 289 -6.56 5.81 3.67
N HIS A 290 -7.85 6.08 3.90
CA HIS A 290 -8.34 7.46 3.99
C HIS A 290 -7.78 8.22 5.20
N ILE A 291 -7.64 7.55 6.34
CA ILE A 291 -6.98 8.10 7.52
C ILE A 291 -5.52 8.41 7.18
N TRP A 292 -4.80 7.48 6.55
CA TRP A 292 -3.39 7.66 6.18
C TRP A 292 -3.19 8.81 5.19
N PHE A 293 -4.05 8.93 4.18
CA PHE A 293 -4.07 10.09 3.28
C PHE A 293 -4.23 11.40 4.06
N SER A 294 -5.18 11.44 5.00
CA SER A 294 -5.46 12.63 5.81
C SER A 294 -4.28 12.99 6.72
N ILE A 295 -3.65 11.99 7.34
CA ILE A 295 -2.43 12.14 8.15
C ILE A 295 -1.31 12.77 7.32
N LYS A 296 -0.99 12.20 6.16
CA LYS A 296 0.04 12.74 5.26
C LYS A 296 -0.26 14.16 4.81
N ASN A 297 -1.51 14.43 4.42
CA ASN A 297 -1.90 15.77 3.99
C ASN A 297 -1.82 16.79 5.13
N ASN A 298 -2.21 16.39 6.34
CA ASN A 298 -2.13 17.24 7.53
C ASN A 298 -0.67 17.56 7.90
N THR A 299 0.22 16.56 7.90
CA THR A 299 1.63 16.79 8.24
C THR A 299 2.30 17.71 7.22
N MET A 300 2.12 17.48 5.92
CA MET A 300 2.62 18.37 4.86
C MET A 300 2.07 19.80 4.98
N ASN A 301 0.77 19.97 5.27
CA ASN A 301 0.17 21.29 5.48
C ASN A 301 0.79 22.06 6.66
N THR A 302 1.30 21.34 7.66
CA THR A 302 1.89 21.93 8.87
C THR A 302 3.40 22.04 8.82
N SER A 303 4.02 21.80 7.66
CA SER A 303 5.46 21.91 7.47
C SER A 303 6.01 23.26 7.93
N ASN A 304 7.13 23.24 8.65
CA ASN A 304 7.87 24.46 8.98
C ASN A 304 8.61 25.02 7.75
N TYR A 305 8.82 24.19 6.73
CA TYR A 305 9.45 24.53 5.45
C TYR A 305 8.40 24.84 4.36
N TYR A 306 7.14 25.08 4.75
CA TYR A 306 6.05 25.29 3.82
C TYR A 306 6.32 26.48 2.89
N ASP A 307 6.37 26.20 1.60
CA ASP A 307 6.56 27.17 0.52
C ASP A 307 5.28 27.24 -0.33
N VAL A 308 4.67 28.43 -0.40
CA VAL A 308 3.41 28.67 -1.12
C VAL A 308 3.59 28.53 -2.64
N THR A 309 4.82 28.67 -3.15
CA THR A 309 5.13 28.50 -4.58
C THR A 309 5.23 27.03 -4.99
N LYS A 310 5.51 26.13 -4.04
CA LYS A 310 5.59 24.69 -4.28
C LYS A 310 4.19 24.06 -4.25
N THR A 311 3.87 23.30 -5.28
CA THR A 311 2.61 22.54 -5.37
C THR A 311 2.88 21.07 -5.63
N MET A 312 1.96 20.22 -5.17
CA MET A 312 2.07 18.77 -5.39
C MET A 312 1.81 18.43 -6.86
N ASN A 313 2.74 17.71 -7.50
CA ASN A 313 2.54 17.15 -8.84
C ASN A 313 1.66 15.89 -8.79
N ASN A 314 0.37 16.10 -8.55
CA ASN A 314 -0.64 15.04 -8.44
C ASN A 314 -0.72 14.16 -9.70
N ASP A 315 -0.59 14.74 -10.89
CA ASP A 315 -0.64 13.97 -12.14
C ASP A 315 0.59 13.08 -12.32
N GLY A 316 1.79 13.58 -11.97
CA GLY A 316 3.01 12.77 -11.95
C GLY A 316 2.93 11.61 -10.97
N LEU A 317 2.36 11.83 -9.77
CA LEU A 317 2.11 10.77 -8.79
C LEU A 317 1.10 9.74 -9.29
N LYS A 318 0.03 10.19 -9.94
CA LYS A 318 -1.01 9.34 -10.53
C LYS A 318 -0.46 8.44 -11.63
N ILE A 319 0.28 9.01 -12.58
CA ILE A 319 0.94 8.25 -13.64
C ILE A 319 1.88 7.22 -13.03
N TYR A 320 2.68 7.63 -12.06
CA TYR A 320 3.63 6.75 -11.39
C TYR A 320 2.98 5.55 -10.71
N LEU A 321 1.93 5.76 -9.92
CA LEU A 321 1.22 4.65 -9.26
C LEU A 321 0.52 3.74 -10.28
N ILE A 322 -0.05 4.30 -11.34
CA ILE A 322 -0.67 3.50 -12.41
C ILE A 322 0.38 2.57 -13.05
N ILE A 323 1.54 3.12 -13.42
CA ILE A 323 2.63 2.33 -14.01
C ILE A 323 3.12 1.28 -13.02
N GLY A 324 3.46 1.67 -11.80
CA GLY A 324 4.03 0.75 -10.81
C GLY A 324 3.09 -0.40 -10.46
N LEU A 325 1.82 -0.09 -10.19
CA LEU A 325 0.84 -1.11 -9.80
C LEU A 325 0.43 -2.00 -10.97
N LEU A 326 0.25 -1.46 -12.18
CA LEU A 326 -0.02 -2.28 -13.36
C LEU A 326 1.18 -3.13 -13.77
N SER A 327 2.41 -2.63 -13.63
CA SER A 327 3.61 -3.45 -13.89
C SER A 327 3.70 -4.63 -12.92
N ILE A 328 3.47 -4.42 -11.61
CA ILE A 328 3.44 -5.53 -10.64
C ILE A 328 2.35 -6.55 -11.02
N PHE A 329 1.17 -6.05 -11.40
CA PHE A 329 0.07 -6.88 -11.85
C PHE A 329 0.44 -7.72 -13.08
N MET A 330 1.05 -7.12 -14.10
CA MET A 330 1.44 -7.87 -15.31
C MET A 330 2.63 -8.80 -15.09
N VAL A 331 3.52 -8.50 -14.14
CA VAL A 331 4.56 -9.45 -13.73
C VAL A 331 3.94 -10.70 -13.10
N SER A 332 2.90 -10.54 -12.28
CA SER A 332 2.18 -11.70 -11.73
C SER A 332 1.49 -12.53 -12.83
N TYR A 333 0.93 -11.87 -13.86
CA TYR A 333 0.34 -12.54 -15.03
C TYR A 333 1.37 -13.36 -15.82
N ILE A 334 2.51 -12.77 -16.16
CA ILE A 334 3.59 -13.45 -16.89
C ILE A 334 4.11 -14.65 -16.08
N TYR A 335 4.27 -14.49 -14.77
CA TYR A 335 4.69 -15.60 -13.92
C TYR A 335 3.72 -16.78 -13.98
N VAL A 336 2.40 -16.53 -13.90
CA VAL A 336 1.41 -17.60 -13.98
C VAL A 336 1.46 -18.30 -15.35
N ALA A 337 1.72 -17.57 -16.43
CA ALA A 337 1.91 -18.15 -17.75
C ALA A 337 3.11 -19.11 -17.78
N PHE A 338 4.27 -18.66 -17.28
CA PHE A 338 5.48 -19.48 -17.27
C PHE A 338 5.39 -20.67 -16.31
N LYS A 339 4.66 -20.54 -15.21
CA LYS A 339 4.45 -21.63 -14.25
C LYS A 339 3.44 -22.67 -14.75
N ALA A 340 2.39 -22.24 -15.43
CA ALA A 340 1.29 -23.11 -15.83
C ALA A 340 1.13 -23.11 -17.35
N ASN A 341 0.37 -22.15 -17.88
CA ASN A 341 0.15 -21.92 -19.30
C ASN A 341 -0.67 -20.63 -19.48
N SER A 342 -0.82 -20.23 -20.74
CA SER A 342 -1.58 -19.05 -21.17
C SER A 342 -3.04 -19.08 -20.74
N ASP A 343 -3.69 -20.26 -20.75
CA ASP A 343 -5.07 -20.42 -20.30
C ASP A 343 -5.24 -20.11 -18.81
N GLU A 344 -4.37 -20.63 -17.94
CA GLU A 344 -4.38 -20.32 -16.52
C GLU A 344 -4.00 -18.87 -16.25
N ALA A 345 -3.04 -18.33 -17.01
CA ALA A 345 -2.67 -16.92 -16.90
C ALA A 345 -3.86 -16.01 -17.22
N ASN A 346 -4.63 -16.31 -18.27
CA ASN A 346 -5.81 -15.56 -18.65
C ASN A 346 -6.93 -15.66 -17.61
N ARG A 347 -7.16 -16.85 -17.04
CA ARG A 347 -8.09 -17.01 -15.91
C ARG A 347 -7.67 -16.17 -14.72
N PHE A 348 -6.39 -16.25 -14.34
CA PHE A 348 -5.81 -15.45 -13.27
C PHE A 348 -5.93 -13.95 -13.54
N PHE A 349 -5.68 -13.49 -14.77
CA PHE A 349 -5.82 -12.10 -15.18
C PHE A 349 -7.27 -11.62 -14.97
N MET A 350 -8.25 -12.35 -15.49
CA MET A 350 -9.66 -11.97 -15.38
C MET A 350 -10.12 -11.94 -13.92
N GLN A 351 -9.75 -12.95 -13.12
CA GLN A 351 -10.05 -12.96 -11.69
C GLN A 351 -9.38 -11.80 -10.96
N SER A 352 -8.11 -11.51 -11.29
CA SER A 352 -7.36 -10.43 -10.66
C SER A 352 -7.89 -9.06 -11.04
N VAL A 353 -8.41 -8.85 -12.27
CA VAL A 353 -9.09 -7.61 -12.67
C VAL A 353 -10.33 -7.38 -11.81
N VAL A 354 -11.14 -8.43 -11.58
CA VAL A 354 -12.32 -8.34 -10.71
C VAL A 354 -11.92 -8.04 -9.27
N VAL A 355 -11.01 -8.84 -8.69
CA VAL A 355 -10.67 -8.71 -7.26
C VAL A 355 -9.89 -7.42 -6.95
N TYR A 356 -8.96 -7.02 -7.82
CA TYR A 356 -8.00 -5.93 -7.53
C TYR A 356 -8.27 -4.65 -8.32
N GLY A 357 -9.08 -4.68 -9.37
CA GLY A 357 -9.30 -3.52 -10.26
C GLY A 357 -9.85 -2.31 -9.51
N TYR A 358 -10.88 -2.50 -8.68
CA TYR A 358 -11.40 -1.43 -7.83
C TYR A 358 -10.34 -0.91 -6.85
N ILE A 359 -9.54 -1.80 -6.24
CA ILE A 359 -8.52 -1.44 -5.25
C ILE A 359 -7.40 -0.61 -5.88
N ILE A 360 -6.90 -1.01 -7.05
CA ILE A 360 -5.92 -0.25 -7.83
C ILE A 360 -6.47 1.16 -8.08
N PHE A 361 -7.68 1.25 -8.65
CA PHE A 361 -8.32 2.53 -8.92
C PHE A 361 -8.47 3.38 -7.65
N TYR A 362 -8.91 2.78 -6.56
CA TYR A 362 -9.12 3.43 -5.27
C TYR A 362 -7.84 4.03 -4.69
N LEU A 363 -6.77 3.22 -4.65
CA LEU A 363 -5.46 3.64 -4.16
C LEU A 363 -4.96 4.82 -4.99
N ILE A 364 -4.98 4.71 -6.32
CA ILE A 364 -4.56 5.80 -7.22
C ILE A 364 -5.40 7.06 -6.97
N ALA A 365 -6.73 6.95 -6.94
CA ALA A 365 -7.61 8.11 -6.85
C ALA A 365 -7.53 8.82 -5.49
N THR A 366 -7.26 8.08 -4.41
CA THR A 366 -7.11 8.62 -3.05
C THR A 366 -5.70 9.17 -2.83
N LEU A 367 -4.67 8.40 -3.16
CA LEU A 367 -3.27 8.66 -2.80
C LEU A 367 -2.57 9.70 -3.69
N THR A 368 -3.27 10.30 -4.65
CA THR A 368 -2.69 11.25 -5.62
C THR A 368 -3.40 12.61 -5.57
N LYS A 369 -4.16 12.88 -4.51
CA LYS A 369 -5.06 14.04 -4.44
C LYS A 369 -4.69 15.05 -3.36
N TYR A 370 -3.41 15.40 -3.28
CA TYR A 370 -2.98 16.37 -2.28
C TYR A 370 -3.33 17.80 -2.72
N ASN A 371 -3.91 18.56 -1.80
CA ASN A 371 -4.16 19.98 -1.99
C ASN A 371 -3.65 20.69 -0.74
N LEU A 372 -2.47 21.27 -0.87
CA LEU A 372 -1.74 21.79 0.27
C LEU A 372 -2.26 23.18 0.62
N VAL A 373 -2.54 23.38 1.90
CA VAL A 373 -3.02 24.62 2.47
C VAL A 373 -2.27 24.83 3.78
N LYS A 374 -1.47 25.89 3.85
CA LYS A 374 -0.59 26.18 5.00
C LYS A 374 -1.39 26.16 6.32
N GLY A 375 -0.90 25.40 7.29
CA GLY A 375 -1.46 25.29 8.64
C GLY A 375 -2.76 24.48 8.75
N LEU A 376 -3.34 24.02 7.63
CA LEU A 376 -4.64 23.34 7.66
C LEU A 376 -4.52 21.91 8.22
N LEU A 377 -5.10 21.71 9.39
CA LEU A 377 -5.33 20.39 10.00
C LEU A 377 -6.79 20.00 9.84
N LYS A 378 -7.07 19.02 8.98
CA LYS A 378 -8.44 18.50 8.83
C LYS A 378 -8.72 17.46 9.91
N PRO A 379 -9.87 17.52 10.60
CA PRO A 379 -10.30 16.43 11.46
C PRO A 379 -10.61 15.18 10.62
N PHE A 380 -10.46 14.01 11.22
CA PHE A 380 -10.86 12.75 10.60
C PHE A 380 -12.40 12.73 10.50
N LYS A 381 -12.94 12.95 9.29
CA LYS A 381 -14.38 12.86 9.03
C LYS A 381 -14.69 11.52 8.36
N PHE A 382 -15.35 10.63 9.09
CA PHE A 382 -15.84 9.36 8.57
C PHE A 382 -17.20 9.56 7.94
N THR A 383 -17.23 9.80 6.63
CA THR A 383 -18.49 9.78 5.85
C THR A 383 -18.38 8.70 4.80
N LEU A 384 -19.46 7.96 4.52
CA LEU A 384 -19.48 6.88 3.51
C LEU A 384 -18.95 7.30 2.11
N HIS A 385 -18.84 8.61 1.86
CA HIS A 385 -18.16 9.18 0.71
C HIS A 385 -16.70 8.69 0.53
N PHE A 386 -16.06 8.12 1.55
CA PHE A 386 -14.71 7.54 1.41
C PHE A 386 -14.69 6.32 0.47
N LEU A 387 -15.81 5.59 0.30
CA LEU A 387 -15.91 4.48 -0.65
C LEU A 387 -15.97 4.94 -2.11
N ILE A 388 -16.25 6.23 -2.35
CA ILE A 388 -16.40 6.78 -3.69
C ILE A 388 -15.34 7.88 -3.86
N PRO A 389 -14.12 7.53 -4.30
CA PRO A 389 -13.08 8.52 -4.46
C PRO A 389 -13.52 9.59 -5.46
N LYS A 390 -13.35 10.85 -5.07
CA LYS A 390 -13.79 12.00 -5.87
C LYS A 390 -12.89 12.17 -7.11
N ILE A 391 -13.40 11.79 -8.27
CA ILE A 391 -12.80 12.11 -9.58
C ILE A 391 -12.88 13.63 -9.80
N LYS A 392 -11.72 14.31 -9.86
CA LYS A 392 -11.67 15.73 -10.27
C LYS A 392 -11.75 15.83 -11.81
N LYS A 393 -12.27 16.96 -12.29
CA LYS A 393 -12.12 17.38 -13.69
C LYS A 393 -10.66 17.45 -14.06
#